data_AF-A0A326RLE7-F1
#
_entry.id   AF-A0A326RLE7-F1
#
_cell.length_a   1.000
_cell.length_b   1.000
_cell.length_c   1.000
_cell.angle_alpha   90.00
_cell.angle_beta   90.00
_cell.angle_gamma   90.00
#
_symmetry.space_group_name_H-M   'P 1'
#
loop_
_entity.id
_entity.type
_entity.pdbx_description
1 polymer ?
#
loop_
_entity_poly.entity_id
_entity_poly.type
_entity_poly.pdbx_seq_one_letter_code
_entity_poly.pdbx_strand_id
1 'polypeptide(L)'
;MGYTFIQVHFYLDREQITAIYCINKDKPKLECDGKCELSKRLSHAKDQNESQAEITLEELNLTFVAQSISQKTNLNRNLSFSTENTPKYQIRHTKDLGKDFFHPPQG
;
A
#
# COMPACT_ATOMS: atom_id res chain seq x y z
N MET A 1 -18.63 9.78 6.03
CA MET A 1 -17.28 9.34 5.58
C MET A 1 -16.99 7.90 6.01
N GLY A 2 -17.55 6.89 5.33
CA GLY A 2 -17.36 5.47 5.68
C GLY A 2 -16.35 4.70 4.81
N TYR A 3 -15.87 5.31 3.72
CA TYR A 3 -15.06 4.62 2.70
C TYR A 3 -13.69 4.18 3.21
N THR A 4 -13.05 4.99 4.06
CA THR A 4 -11.73 4.68 4.64
C THR A 4 -11.77 3.36 5.42
N PHE A 5 -12.81 3.13 6.21
CA PHE A 5 -12.97 1.89 6.98
C PHE A 5 -13.17 0.68 6.05
N ILE A 6 -13.99 0.82 5.01
CA ILE A 6 -14.22 -0.22 4.00
C ILE A 6 -12.90 -0.60 3.31
N GLN A 7 -12.08 0.39 2.94
CA GLN A 7 -10.78 0.16 2.30
C GLN A 7 -9.77 -0.48 3.26
N VAL A 8 -9.65 0.02 4.49
CA VAL A 8 -8.74 -0.55 5.49
C VAL A 8 -9.07 -2.01 5.77
N HIS A 9 -10.34 -2.32 6.04
CA HIS A 9 -10.78 -3.71 6.24
C HIS A 9 -10.50 -4.57 4.99
N PHE A 10 -10.71 -4.03 3.78
CA PHE A 10 -10.41 -4.75 2.56
C PHE A 10 -8.93 -5.12 2.45
N TYR A 11 -8.01 -4.19 2.78
CA TYR A 11 -6.58 -4.46 2.69
C TYR A 11 -6.08 -5.41 3.78
N LEU A 12 -6.67 -5.37 4.99
CA LEU A 12 -6.33 -6.29 6.07
C LEU A 12 -6.78 -7.73 5.76
N ASP A 13 -7.99 -7.90 5.22
CA ASP A 13 -8.59 -9.23 4.98
C ASP A 13 -8.64 -9.63 3.49
N ARG A 14 -7.77 -9.04 2.66
CA ARG A 14 -7.83 -9.20 1.19
C ARG A 14 -7.80 -10.66 0.74
N GLU A 15 -7.01 -11.50 1.39
CA GLU A 15 -6.91 -12.93 1.09
C GLU A 15 -8.25 -13.63 1.31
N GLN A 16 -8.86 -13.44 2.47
CA GLN A 16 -10.15 -14.04 2.81
C GLN A 16 -11.26 -13.52 1.88
N ILE A 17 -11.24 -12.21 1.59
CA ILE A 17 -12.19 -11.59 0.66
C ILE A 17 -12.06 -12.19 -0.74
N THR A 18 -10.83 -12.38 -1.22
CA THR A 18 -10.58 -13.01 -2.52
C THR A 18 -11.03 -14.48 -2.51
N ALA A 19 -10.73 -15.22 -1.45
CA ALA A 19 -11.07 -16.62 -1.30
C ALA A 19 -12.58 -16.87 -1.23
N ILE A 20 -13.37 -15.95 -0.69
CA ILE A 20 -14.82 -16.13 -0.55
C ILE A 20 -15.58 -15.47 -1.71
N TYR A 21 -15.26 -14.22 -2.05
CA TYR A 21 -16.11 -13.37 -2.89
C TYR A 21 -15.67 -13.24 -4.35
N CYS A 22 -14.49 -13.73 -4.75
CA CYS A 22 -14.15 -13.68 -6.17
C CYS A 22 -15.03 -14.60 -7.01
N ILE A 23 -15.74 -13.99 -7.96
CA ILE A 23 -16.60 -14.67 -8.93
C ILE A 23 -15.81 -15.27 -10.10
N ASN A 24 -14.58 -14.79 -10.36
CA ASN A 24 -13.78 -15.13 -11.53
C ASN A 24 -12.54 -15.97 -11.17
N LYS A 25 -12.64 -16.86 -10.17
CA LYS A 25 -11.46 -17.61 -9.65
C LYS A 25 -10.77 -18.46 -10.73
N ASP A 26 -11.55 -18.94 -11.70
CA ASP A 26 -11.10 -19.70 -12.87
C ASP A 26 -10.46 -18.84 -13.97
N LYS A 27 -10.60 -17.51 -13.91
CA LYS A 27 -10.12 -16.56 -14.91
C LYS A 27 -9.17 -15.52 -14.30
N PRO A 28 -7.94 -15.90 -13.95
CA PRO A 28 -6.98 -15.00 -13.31
C PRO A 28 -6.62 -13.78 -14.18
N LYS A 29 -6.76 -13.89 -15.51
CA LYS A 29 -6.57 -12.78 -16.46
C LYS A 29 -7.53 -11.61 -16.26
N LEU A 30 -8.63 -11.80 -15.51
CA LEU A 30 -9.62 -10.76 -15.20
C LEU A 30 -9.32 -10.03 -13.88
N GLU A 31 -8.24 -10.39 -13.18
CA GLU A 31 -7.69 -9.65 -12.04
C GLU A 31 -8.70 -9.30 -10.92
N CYS A 32 -9.58 -10.26 -10.57
CA CYS A 32 -10.58 -10.06 -9.54
C CYS A 32 -9.96 -9.59 -8.23
N ASP A 33 -9.03 -10.35 -7.63
CA ASP A 33 -8.27 -10.03 -6.41
C ASP A 33 -9.06 -9.34 -5.27
N GLY A 34 -10.36 -9.69 -5.15
CA GLY A 34 -11.32 -9.07 -4.23
C GLY A 34 -11.88 -7.70 -4.67
N LYS A 35 -11.37 -7.09 -5.74
CA LYS A 35 -11.76 -5.76 -6.25
C LYS A 35 -13.24 -5.68 -6.63
N CYS A 36 -13.82 -6.74 -7.20
CA CYS A 36 -15.25 -6.76 -7.54
C CYS A 36 -16.14 -6.54 -6.29
N GLU A 37 -15.80 -7.20 -5.19
CA GLU A 37 -16.49 -7.06 -3.91
C GLU A 37 -16.23 -5.69 -3.27
N LEU A 38 -14.98 -5.20 -3.33
CA LEU A 38 -14.64 -3.86 -2.86
C LEU A 38 -15.49 -2.79 -3.58
N SER A 39 -15.55 -2.83 -4.90
CA SER A 39 -16.36 -1.89 -5.70
C SER A 39 -17.83 -1.93 -5.29
N LYS A 40 -18.39 -3.12 -5.07
CA LYS A 40 -19.78 -3.28 -4.62
C LYS A 40 -20.04 -2.62 -3.26
N ARG A 41 -19.15 -2.84 -2.28
CA ARG A 41 -19.26 -2.22 -0.94
C ARG A 41 -19.15 -0.70 -1.00
N LEU A 42 -18.25 -0.17 -1.83
CA LEU A 42 -18.08 1.27 -2.03
C LEU A 42 -19.31 1.88 -2.71
N SER A 43 -19.88 1.24 -3.74
CA SER A 43 -21.12 1.70 -4.38
C SER A 43 -22.29 1.73 -3.40
N HIS A 44 -22.49 0.66 -2.63
CA HIS A 44 -23.55 0.62 -1.62
C HIS A 44 -23.38 1.70 -0.55
N ALA A 45 -22.14 1.93 -0.08
CA ALA A 45 -21.86 3.01 0.86
C ALA A 45 -22.13 4.40 0.26
N LYS A 46 -22.01 4.56 -1.06
CA LYS A 46 -22.35 5.79 -1.77
C LYS A 46 -23.85 6.03 -1.79
N ASP A 47 -24.63 5.03 -2.18
CA ASP A 47 -26.08 5.10 -2.24
C ASP A 47 -26.70 5.35 -0.85
N GLN A 48 -26.08 4.79 0.20
CA GLN A 48 -26.50 5.01 1.59
C GLN A 48 -26.22 6.43 2.10
N ASN A 49 -25.13 7.09 1.68
CA ASN A 49 -24.85 8.48 2.05
C ASN A 49 -25.89 9.45 1.47
N GLU A 50 -26.56 9.10 0.37
CA GLU A 50 -27.65 9.92 -0.20
C GLU A 50 -28.96 9.76 0.58
N SER A 51 -29.11 8.71 1.41
CA SER A 51 -30.41 8.29 1.96
C SER A 51 -30.55 8.40 3.48
N GLN A 52 -29.48 8.47 4.27
CA GLN A 52 -29.60 8.57 5.73
C GLN A 52 -28.33 9.03 6.46
N ALA A 53 -28.60 9.75 7.57
CA ALA A 53 -27.75 10.36 8.58
C ALA A 53 -26.25 10.00 8.58
N GLU A 54 -25.46 11.06 8.59
CA GLU A 54 -24.04 11.13 8.92
C GLU A 54 -23.69 10.18 10.07
N ILE A 55 -23.06 9.04 9.73
CA ILE A 55 -22.37 8.21 10.71
C ILE A 55 -21.20 9.07 11.20
N THR A 56 -21.35 9.70 12.37
CA THR A 56 -20.27 10.41 13.05
C THR A 56 -19.27 9.37 13.55
N LEU A 57 -18.35 8.96 12.67
CA LEU A 57 -17.12 8.31 13.09
C LEU A 57 -16.30 9.37 13.80
N GLU A 58 -16.13 9.22 15.12
CA GLU A 58 -15.09 9.93 15.88
C GLU A 58 -13.79 9.84 15.09
N GLU A 59 -13.14 10.99 14.85
CA GLU A 59 -11.99 11.09 13.96
C GLU A 59 -10.92 10.05 14.32
N LEU A 60 -10.74 9.07 13.43
CA LEU A 60 -9.81 7.97 13.65
C LEU A 60 -8.38 8.50 13.40
N ASN A 61 -7.75 9.03 14.46
CA ASN A 61 -6.40 9.58 14.42
C ASN A 61 -5.34 8.47 14.36
N LEU A 62 -5.09 7.96 13.15
CA LEU A 62 -4.00 7.01 12.85
C LEU A 62 -2.63 7.70 12.97
N THR A 63 -1.98 7.54 14.12
CA THR A 63 -0.60 7.99 14.32
C THR A 63 0.38 6.89 13.96
N PHE A 64 1.20 7.10 12.94
CA PHE A 64 2.30 6.19 12.60
C PHE A 64 3.49 6.43 13.54
N VAL A 65 3.75 5.49 14.45
CA VAL A 65 4.94 5.53 15.32
C VAL A 65 6.06 4.73 14.67
N ALA A 66 7.03 5.42 14.07
CA ALA A 66 8.26 4.80 13.61
C ALA A 66 9.12 4.40 14.82
N GLN A 67 9.05 3.14 15.25
CA GLN A 67 10.01 2.62 16.23
C GLN A 67 11.37 2.44 15.55
N SER A 68 12.37 3.22 15.93
CA SER A 68 13.75 2.97 15.54
C SER A 68 14.23 1.71 16.26
N ILE A 69 14.25 0.59 15.53
CA ILE A 69 14.80 -0.67 16.00
C ILE A 69 16.33 -0.51 16.06
N SER A 70 16.85 0.01 17.17
CA SER A 70 18.29 0.00 17.46
C SER A 70 18.69 -1.39 17.97
N GLN A 71 18.64 -2.38 17.10
CA GLN A 71 19.29 -3.66 17.36
C GLN A 71 20.79 -3.46 17.16
N LYS A 72 21.54 -3.41 18.27
CA LYS A 72 23.00 -3.60 18.24
C LYS A 72 23.28 -5.02 17.73
N THR A 73 23.43 -5.18 16.42
CA THR A 73 23.86 -6.46 15.84
C THR A 73 25.38 -6.54 15.94
N ASN A 74 25.89 -7.52 16.70
CA ASN A 74 27.32 -7.87 16.66
C ASN A 74 27.57 -8.68 15.37
N LEU A 75 27.84 -7.99 14.26
CA LEU A 75 28.20 -8.61 12.99
C LEU A 75 29.70 -9.00 12.98
N ASN A 76 30.07 -10.03 13.73
CA ASN A 76 31.33 -10.74 13.48
C ASN A 76 31.13 -11.75 12.35
N ARG A 77 31.00 -11.24 11.12
CA ARG A 77 30.96 -12.07 9.92
C ARG A 77 32.23 -11.81 9.12
N ASN A 78 33.20 -12.72 9.21
CA ASN A 78 34.33 -12.75 8.28
C ASN A 78 33.79 -13.10 6.88
N LEU A 79 33.58 -12.07 6.07
CA LEU A 79 33.11 -12.20 4.70
C LEU A 79 34.32 -12.24 3.76
N SER A 80 34.76 -13.44 3.38
CA SER A 80 35.71 -13.59 2.28
C SER A 80 34.93 -13.52 0.96
N PHE A 81 34.91 -12.33 0.34
CA PHE A 81 34.30 -12.13 -0.97
C PHE A 81 35.37 -12.31 -2.06
N SER A 82 35.20 -13.32 -2.91
CA SER A 82 35.95 -13.45 -4.15
C SER A 82 35.53 -12.31 -5.09
N THR A 83 36.48 -11.50 -5.52
CA THR A 83 36.23 -10.38 -6.42
C THR A 83 35.95 -10.92 -7.83
N GLU A 84 34.71 -10.90 -8.28
CA GLU A 84 34.45 -10.94 -9.72
C GLU A 84 34.60 -9.52 -10.29
N ASN A 85 35.58 -9.36 -11.17
CA ASN A 85 35.86 -8.13 -11.90
C ASN A 85 34.66 -7.80 -12.81
N THR A 86 33.81 -6.87 -12.38
CA THR A 86 32.84 -6.22 -13.25
C THR A 86 33.20 -4.73 -13.40
N PRO A 87 33.02 -4.14 -14.59
CA PRO A 87 33.52 -2.81 -14.89
C PRO A 87 32.78 -1.75 -14.05
N LYS A 88 33.56 -0.99 -13.28
CA LYS A 88 33.10 0.09 -12.42
C LYS A 88 32.52 1.24 -13.23
N TYR A 89 31.20 1.33 -13.28
CA TYR A 89 30.53 2.63 -13.44
C TYR A 89 30.06 3.09 -12.06
N GLN A 90 30.76 4.07 -11.48
CA GLN A 90 30.35 4.69 -10.23
C GLN A 90 29.52 5.94 -10.54
N ILE A 91 28.19 5.86 -10.43
CA ILE A 91 27.41 7.10 -10.29
C ILE A 91 27.45 7.53 -8.83
N ARG A 92 28.12 8.65 -8.59
CA ARG A 92 28.09 9.35 -7.31
C ARG A 92 26.87 10.28 -7.29
N HIS A 93 25.68 9.75 -7.06
CA HIS A 93 24.53 10.60 -6.68
C HIS A 93 24.54 10.81 -5.17
N THR A 94 25.31 11.80 -4.73
CA THR A 94 25.18 12.36 -3.39
C THR A 94 24.29 13.58 -3.44
N LYS A 95 23.16 13.50 -2.73
CA LYS A 95 22.29 14.59 -2.29
C LYS A 95 21.65 15.42 -3.41
N ASP A 96 20.55 14.89 -3.95
CA ASP A 96 19.34 15.72 -4.03
C ASP A 96 18.12 14.82 -3.86
N LEU A 97 17.54 14.86 -2.66
CA LEU A 97 16.42 14.04 -2.28
C LEU A 97 15.13 14.74 -2.74
N GLY A 98 14.79 14.55 -4.01
CA GLY A 98 13.40 14.50 -4.48
C GLY A 98 12.52 15.72 -4.20
N LYS A 99 12.95 16.93 -4.57
CA LYS A 99 12.01 17.88 -5.17
C LYS A 99 12.08 17.68 -6.69
N ASP A 100 10.95 17.76 -7.37
CA ASP A 100 10.79 17.70 -8.84
C ASP A 100 10.23 16.40 -9.44
N PHE A 101 9.30 15.73 -8.75
CA PHE A 101 8.53 14.67 -9.43
C PHE A 101 7.16 15.06 -9.96
N PHE A 102 6.52 16.15 -9.52
CA PHE A 102 5.24 16.59 -10.11
C PHE A 102 4.98 18.08 -9.95
N HIS A 103 5.18 18.85 -11.03
CA HIS A 103 4.49 20.13 -11.24
C HIS A 103 3.90 20.14 -12.65
N PRO A 104 2.67 20.62 -12.85
CA PRO A 104 2.05 20.70 -14.17
C PRO A 104 2.74 21.76 -15.05
N PRO A 105 2.66 21.63 -16.40
CA PRO A 105 3.20 22.63 -17.30
C PRO A 105 2.50 23.98 -17.07
N GLN A 106 3.29 25.01 -16.79
CA GLN A 106 2.80 26.38 -16.74
C GLN A 106 2.85 26.94 -18.18
N GLY A 107 1.70 26.84 -18.85
CA GLY A 107 1.39 27.55 -20.09
C GLY A 107 0.18 28.44 -19.85
#